data_AF-A0A849T4M3-F1
#
_entry.id   AF-A0A849T4M3-F1
#
_cell.length_a   1.000
_cell.length_b   1.000
_cell.length_c   1.000
_cell.angle_alpha   90.00
_cell.angle_beta   90.00
_cell.angle_gamma   90.00
#
_symmetry.space_group_name_H-M   'P 1'
#
loop_
_entity.id
_entity.type
_entity.pdbx_description
1 polymer ?
#
loop_
_entity_poly.entity_id
_entity_poly.type
_entity_poly.pdbx_seq_one_letter_code
_entity_poly.pdbx_strand_id
1 'polypeptide(L)'
;AMDEVLDKQKARLAIPHRYGATMKEIWLMQLRLDQRTGQRPFRLLEQPRFRAGYDFLLLRCASGEVEQELGLWWDEFQNASAEQRTEMLQPAAAGDKKRRRRKPRKKQENPATDESAE
;
A
#
# COMPACT_ATOMS: atom_id res chain seq x y z
N ALA A 1 -15.40 10.16 1.12
CA ALA A 1 -14.29 11.14 1.19
C ALA A 1 -13.59 11.37 -0.17
N MET A 2 -12.66 10.52 -0.64
CA MET A 2 -11.93 10.78 -1.91
C MET A 2 -12.85 10.78 -3.15
N ASP A 3 -13.82 9.87 -3.21
CA ASP A 3 -14.78 9.77 -4.31
C ASP A 3 -15.66 11.02 -4.42
N GLU A 4 -16.15 11.53 -3.29
CA GLU A 4 -16.96 12.76 -3.23
C GLU A 4 -16.21 13.99 -3.75
N VAL A 5 -14.91 14.10 -3.48
CA VAL A 5 -14.09 15.22 -3.97
C VAL A 5 -13.93 15.13 -5.50
N LEU A 6 -13.69 13.92 -6.03
CA LEU A 6 -13.54 13.71 -7.47
C LEU A 6 -14.87 13.95 -8.21
N ASP A 7 -16.00 13.55 -7.64
CA ASP A 7 -17.30 13.75 -8.26
C ASP A 7 -17.70 15.23 -8.31
N LYS A 8 -17.35 16.02 -7.28
CA LYS A 8 -17.49 17.49 -7.31
C LYS A 8 -16.67 18.14 -8.43
N GLN A 9 -15.48 17.62 -8.72
CA GLN A 9 -14.60 18.15 -9.77
C GLN A 9 -15.07 17.77 -11.19
N LYS A 10 -15.59 16.55 -11.36
CA LYS A 10 -16.19 16.10 -12.65
C LYS A 10 -17.34 16.99 -13.11
N ALA A 11 -18.07 17.60 -12.18
CA ALA A 11 -19.15 18.53 -12.49
C ALA A 11 -18.67 19.86 -13.10
N ARG A 12 -17.38 20.22 -12.93
CA ARG A 12 -16.79 21.47 -13.43
C ARG A 12 -15.83 21.26 -14.59
N LEU A 13 -15.19 20.11 -14.66
CA LEU A 13 -14.22 19.75 -15.69
C LEU A 13 -14.43 18.30 -16.11
N ALA A 14 -14.45 18.04 -17.41
CA ALA A 14 -14.49 16.68 -17.93
C ALA A 14 -13.14 15.99 -17.65
N ILE A 15 -13.03 15.32 -16.50
CA ILE A 15 -11.86 14.54 -16.11
C ILE A 15 -12.11 13.07 -16.48
N PRO A 16 -11.37 12.50 -17.44
CA PRO A 16 -11.45 11.06 -17.75
C PRO A 16 -11.17 10.19 -16.52
N HIS A 17 -11.92 9.09 -16.37
CA HIS A 17 -11.86 8.21 -15.21
C HIS A 17 -10.43 7.70 -14.88
N ARG A 18 -9.59 7.50 -15.91
CA ARG A 18 -8.18 7.09 -15.76
C ARG A 18 -7.34 8.03 -14.89
N TYR A 19 -7.63 9.32 -14.91
CA TYR A 19 -6.91 10.30 -14.10
C TYR A 19 -7.38 10.24 -12.64
N GLY A 20 -8.69 10.09 -12.42
CA GLY A 20 -9.23 9.87 -11.08
C GLY A 20 -8.67 8.62 -10.41
N ALA A 21 -8.54 7.51 -11.16
CA ALA A 21 -7.88 6.30 -10.66
C ALA A 21 -6.41 6.56 -10.27
N THR A 22 -5.68 7.28 -11.13
CA THR A 22 -4.27 7.64 -10.87
C THR A 22 -4.13 8.52 -9.62
N MET A 23 -4.99 9.50 -9.41
CA MET A 23 -4.99 10.36 -8.22
C MET A 23 -5.23 9.55 -6.94
N LYS A 24 -6.23 8.67 -6.94
CA LYS A 24 -6.52 7.79 -5.79
C LYS A 24 -5.34 6.91 -5.44
N GLU A 25 -4.65 6.35 -6.44
CA GLU A 25 -3.46 5.54 -6.19
C GLU A 25 -2.33 6.34 -5.53
N ILE A 26 -2.06 7.55 -6.00
CA ILE A 26 -1.04 8.45 -5.42
C ILE A 26 -1.39 8.77 -3.96
N TRP A 27 -2.65 9.09 -3.67
CA TRP A 27 -3.10 9.37 -2.30
C TRP A 27 -3.05 8.14 -1.39
N LEU A 28 -3.48 6.96 -1.86
CA LEU A 28 -3.40 5.72 -1.09
C LEU A 28 -1.94 5.30 -0.83
N MET A 29 -1.02 5.68 -1.70
CA MET A 29 0.40 5.43 -1.52
C MET A 29 0.98 6.19 -0.32
N GLN A 30 0.44 7.38 0.01
CA GLN A 30 0.91 8.18 1.15
C GLN A 30 0.85 7.41 2.48
N LEU A 31 -0.27 6.73 2.76
CA LEU A 31 -0.41 5.89 3.97
C LEU A 31 0.60 4.74 4.01
N ARG A 32 1.10 4.31 2.86
CA ARG A 32 2.09 3.23 2.76
C ARG A 32 3.52 3.74 2.87
N LEU A 33 3.79 4.97 2.45
CA LEU A 33 5.12 5.61 2.56
C LEU A 33 5.54 5.79 4.03
N ASP A 34 4.60 5.91 4.96
CA ASP A 34 4.89 5.96 6.40
C ASP A 34 5.44 4.62 6.95
N GLN A 35 5.29 3.51 6.21
CA GLN A 35 5.57 2.16 6.71
C GLN A 35 6.98 1.70 6.32
N ARG A 36 7.98 2.07 7.13
CA ARG A 36 9.42 1.78 6.93
C ARG A 36 9.89 0.41 7.43
N THR A 37 8.98 -0.55 7.63
CA THR A 37 9.30 -1.85 8.24
C THR A 37 9.15 -3.03 7.27
N GLY A 38 10.08 -3.99 7.38
CA GLY A 38 10.06 -5.25 6.65
C GLY A 38 10.10 -5.08 5.12
N GLN A 39 9.31 -5.88 4.41
CA GLN A 39 9.32 -5.93 2.93
C GLN A 39 8.43 -4.87 2.26
N ARG A 40 7.75 -4.01 3.04
CA ARG A 40 6.79 -3.04 2.48
C ARG A 40 7.49 -1.96 1.65
N PRO A 41 8.62 -1.36 2.09
CA PRO A 41 9.31 -0.35 1.30
C PRO A 41 9.78 -0.85 -0.07
N PHE A 42 10.30 -2.08 -0.15
CA PHE A 42 10.71 -2.70 -1.41
C PHE A 42 9.55 -2.80 -2.42
N ARG A 43 8.39 -3.28 -1.97
CA ARG A 43 7.19 -3.38 -2.83
C ARG A 43 6.66 -2.02 -3.26
N LEU A 44 6.94 -0.96 -2.50
CA LEU A 44 6.58 0.40 -2.90
C LEU A 44 7.44 0.90 -4.05
N LEU A 45 8.75 0.63 -4.02
CA LEU A 45 9.66 1.01 -5.12
C LEU A 45 9.26 0.38 -6.46
N GLU A 46 8.67 -0.82 -6.44
CA GLU A 46 8.19 -1.51 -7.64
C GLU A 46 6.88 -0.93 -8.21
N GLN A 47 6.19 -0.04 -7.48
CA GLN A 47 4.92 0.51 -7.96
C GLN A 47 5.16 1.47 -9.15
N PRO A 48 4.41 1.36 -10.26
CA PRO A 48 4.60 2.21 -11.43
C PRO A 48 4.49 3.71 -11.15
N ARG A 49 3.76 4.08 -10.09
CA ARG A 49 3.49 5.46 -9.69
C ARG A 49 4.30 5.90 -8.46
N PHE A 50 5.32 5.14 -8.07
CA PHE A 50 6.16 5.48 -6.92
C PHE A 50 6.72 6.90 -7.02
N ARG A 51 7.25 7.30 -8.19
CA ARG A 51 7.81 8.65 -8.39
C ARG A 51 6.79 9.75 -8.09
N ALA A 52 5.57 9.64 -8.61
CA ALA A 52 4.51 10.60 -8.34
C ALA A 52 4.08 10.59 -6.85
N GLY A 53 4.07 9.42 -6.21
CA GLY A 53 3.84 9.29 -4.77
C GLY A 53 4.92 9.96 -3.93
N TYR A 54 6.18 9.78 -4.30
CA TYR A 54 7.34 10.38 -3.64
C TYR A 54 7.39 11.90 -3.85
N ASP A 55 7.13 12.39 -5.06
CA ASP A 55 7.06 13.84 -5.34
C ASP A 55 5.96 14.50 -4.51
N PHE A 56 4.80 13.85 -4.38
CA PHE A 56 3.74 14.34 -3.52
C PHE A 56 4.12 14.30 -2.03
N LEU A 57 4.86 13.28 -1.58
CA LEU A 57 5.41 13.24 -0.22
C LEU A 57 6.36 14.40 0.05
N LEU A 58 7.25 14.74 -0.89
CA LEU A 58 8.16 15.88 -0.76
C LEU A 58 7.42 17.21 -0.63
N LEU A 59 6.36 17.41 -1.40
CA LEU A 59 5.50 18.59 -1.26
C LEU A 59 4.85 18.65 0.13
N ARG A 60 4.37 17.51 0.64
CA ARG A 60 3.80 17.43 2.00
C ARG A 60 4.85 17.73 3.07
N CYS A 61 6.07 17.24 2.93
CA CYS A 61 7.19 17.58 3.81
C CYS A 61 7.50 19.09 3.76
N ALA A 62 7.59 19.68 2.56
CA ALA A 62 7.84 21.10 2.38
C ALA A 62 6.72 21.99 2.97
N SER A 63 5.48 21.50 2.98
CA SER A 63 4.35 22.18 3.62
C SER A 63 4.29 22.02 5.15
N GLY A 64 5.13 21.15 5.74
CA GLY A 64 5.11 20.83 7.16
C GLY A 64 4.01 19.84 7.60
N GLU A 65 3.26 19.25 6.66
CA GLU A 65 2.24 18.23 6.97
C GLU A 65 2.87 16.89 7.42
N VAL A 66 4.10 16.62 6.97
CA VAL A 66 4.84 15.39 7.22
C VAL A 66 6.26 15.73 7.63
N GLU A 67 6.84 14.92 8.49
CA GLU A 67 8.21 15.10 8.97
C GLU A 67 9.23 15.00 7.81
N GLN A 68 10.14 15.97 7.75
CA GLN A 68 11.11 16.05 6.66
C GLN A 68 12.09 14.87 6.63
N GLU A 69 12.35 14.26 7.80
CA GLU A 69 13.15 13.04 7.93
C GLU A 69 12.57 11.87 7.13
N LEU A 70 11.24 11.79 6.97
CA LEU A 70 10.60 10.75 6.17
C LEU A 70 10.96 10.91 4.69
N GLY A 71 10.96 12.16 4.19
CA GLY A 71 11.38 12.47 2.83
C GLY A 71 12.84 12.09 2.57
N LEU A 72 13.73 12.49 3.48
CA LEU A 72 15.17 12.16 3.40
C LEU A 72 15.42 10.64 3.44
N TRP A 73 14.73 9.92 4.32
CA TRP A 73 14.85 8.46 4.41
C TRP A 73 14.46 7.79 3.08
N TRP A 74 13.37 8.23 2.45
CA TRP A 74 12.95 7.69 1.15
C TRP A 74 13.91 8.06 0.02
N ASP A 75 14.54 9.23 0.10
CA ASP A 75 15.57 9.65 -0.85
C ASP A 75 16.82 8.77 -0.79
N GLU A 76 17.29 8.49 0.43
CA GLU A 76 18.40 7.56 0.65
C GLU A 76 18.00 6.14 0.23
N PHE A 77 16.82 5.66 0.64
CA PHE A 77 16.38 4.29 0.40
C PHE A 77 16.24 3.97 -1.09
N GLN A 78 15.69 4.89 -1.89
CA GLN A 78 15.54 4.66 -3.34
C GLN A 78 16.89 4.62 -4.07
N ASN A 79 17.90 5.33 -3.57
CA ASN A 79 19.24 5.41 -4.17
C ASN A 79 20.23 4.39 -3.59
N ALA A 80 19.93 3.80 -2.43
CA ALA A 80 20.78 2.83 -1.75
C ALA A 80 20.87 1.48 -2.48
N SER A 81 21.97 0.75 -2.23
CA SER A 81 22.15 -0.62 -2.70
C SER A 81 21.19 -1.60 -2.00
N ALA A 82 21.03 -2.81 -2.54
CA ALA A 82 20.14 -3.81 -1.94
C ALA A 82 20.54 -4.19 -0.50
N GLU A 83 21.84 -4.24 -0.23
CA GLU A 83 22.41 -4.52 1.10
C GLU A 83 22.09 -3.37 2.07
N GLN A 84 22.41 -2.13 1.67
CA GLN A 84 22.14 -0.93 2.46
C GLN A 84 20.64 -0.74 2.74
N ARG A 85 19.78 -0.98 1.74
CA ARG A 85 18.32 -0.94 1.94
C ARG A 85 17.85 -1.88 3.03
N THR A 86 18.48 -3.04 3.19
CA THR A 86 18.12 -4.02 4.21
C THR A 86 18.51 -3.52 5.61
N GLU A 87 19.65 -2.85 5.72
CA GLU A 87 20.14 -2.23 6.97
C GLU A 87 19.30 -1.02 7.39
N MET A 88 18.80 -0.24 6.43
CA MET A 88 17.99 0.96 6.66
C MET A 88 16.57 0.67 7.19
N LEU A 89 16.11 -0.58 7.12
CA LEU A 89 14.76 -0.94 7.57
C LEU A 89 14.64 -0.76 9.08
N GLN A 90 13.54 -0.16 9.52
CA GLN A 90 13.26 -0.12 10.94
C GLN A 90 12.92 -1.52 11.47
N PRO A 91 13.45 -1.89 12.67
CA PRO A 91 13.07 -3.14 13.30
C PRO A 91 11.56 -3.13 13.54
N ALA A 92 10.88 -4.22 13.16
CA ALA A 92 9.45 -4.34 13.38
C ALA A 92 9.17 -4.25 14.89
N ALA A 93 8.34 -3.30 15.31
CA ALA A 93 7.86 -3.24 16.68
C ALA A 93 7.27 -4.61 17.06
N ALA A 94 7.68 -5.16 18.21
CA ALA A 94 7.45 -6.55 18.61
C ALA A 94 5.96 -6.96 18.78
N GLY A 95 5.00 -6.07 18.52
CA GLY A 95 3.56 -6.30 18.68
C GLY A 95 2.78 -6.73 17.43
N ASP A 96 3.33 -6.61 16.23
CA ASP A 96 2.54 -6.72 14.98
C ASP A 96 2.64 -8.08 14.28
N LYS A 97 2.78 -9.17 15.06
CA LYS A 97 2.55 -10.54 14.56
C LYS A 97 1.06 -10.76 14.34
N LYS A 98 0.50 -10.10 13.32
CA LYS A 98 -0.90 -10.26 12.90
C LYS A 98 -1.11 -11.71 12.46
N ARG A 99 -1.71 -12.49 13.36
CA ARG A 99 -2.15 -13.88 13.19
C ARG A 99 -2.72 -14.08 11.78
N ARG A 100 -1.99 -14.84 10.97
CA ARG A 100 -2.42 -15.32 9.66
C ARG A 100 -3.69 -16.17 9.88
N ARG A 101 -4.86 -15.57 9.74
CA ARG A 101 -6.17 -16.24 9.89
C ARG A 101 -6.29 -17.25 8.75
N ARG A 102 -5.77 -18.47 8.94
CA ARG A 102 -5.97 -19.61 8.04
C ARG A 102 -7.48 -19.88 8.02
N LYS A 103 -8.14 -19.56 6.92
CA LYS A 103 -9.55 -19.88 6.69
C LYS A 103 -9.63 -21.42 6.52
N PRO A 104 -10.39 -22.17 7.33
CA PRO A 104 -10.50 -23.61 7.15
C PRO A 104 -11.28 -23.88 5.85
N ARG A 105 -10.67 -24.67 4.96
CA ARG A 105 -11.28 -25.14 3.72
C ARG A 105 -12.31 -26.21 4.11
N LYS A 106 -13.60 -25.87 4.04
CA LYS A 106 -14.70 -26.80 4.32
C LYS A 106 -14.68 -27.89 3.25
N LYS A 107 -14.23 -29.10 3.61
CA LYS A 107 -14.30 -30.30 2.78
C LYS A 107 -15.78 -30.68 2.69
N GLN A 108 -16.40 -30.49 1.52
CA GLN A 108 -17.69 -31.09 1.22
C GLN A 108 -17.42 -32.55 0.87
N GLU A 109 -17.78 -33.45 1.78
CA GLU A 109 -17.84 -34.88 1.52
C GLU A 109 -19.20 -35.15 0.85
N ASN A 110 -19.16 -35.60 -0.41
CA ASN A 110 -20.32 -36.17 -1.08
C ASN A 110 -20.70 -37.47 -0.36
N PRO A 111 -21.97 -37.70 0.01
CA PRO A 111 -22.41 -39.05 0.34
C PRO A 111 -22.74 -39.77 -0.97
N ALA A 112 -21.88 -40.70 -1.36
CA ALA A 112 -22.24 -41.76 -2.29
C ALA A 112 -22.94 -42.88 -1.51
N THR A 113 -24.16 -43.20 -1.95
CA THR A 113 -24.78 -44.54 -2.02
C THR A 113 -24.26 -45.68 -1.12
N ASP A 114 -25.18 -46.22 -0.31
CA ASP A 114 -25.27 -47.60 0.17
C ASP A 114 -26.76 -47.76 0.60
N GLU A 115 -27.69 -48.39 -0.13
CA GLU A 115 -27.87 -49.81 -0.43
C GLU A 115 -27.58 -50.76 0.75
N SER A 116 -28.59 -50.99 1.61
CA SER A 116 -28.83 -52.28 2.29
C SER A 116 -30.17 -52.27 3.04
N ALA A 117 -31.00 -53.30 2.75
CA ALA A 117 -31.98 -53.99 3.62
C ALA A 117 -32.85 -53.14 4.57
N GLU A 118 -34.18 -53.14 4.49
CA GLU A 118 -35.10 -54.29 4.67
C GLU A 118 -36.51 -53.95 4.18
#